data_AF-H9MCF7-F1
#
_entry.id   AF-H9MCF7-F1
#
_cell.length_a   1.000
_cell.length_b   1.000
_cell.length_c   1.000
_cell.angle_alpha   90.00
_cell.angle_beta   90.00
_cell.angle_gamma   90.00
#
_symmetry.space_group_name_H-M   'P 1'
#
loop_
_entity.id
_entity.type
_entity.pdbx_description
1 polymer ?
#
loop_
_entity_poly.entity_id
_entity_poly.type
_entity_poly.pdbx_seq_one_letter_code
_entity_poly.pdbx_strand_id
1 'polypeptide(L)'
;KRPRNPKYPRISAPPRNKLDQYEVLKYPLTTESAMKKIEDNNTLVFIVDVRADKKKIKAAVKKMYDIQTKKVNTLIRPDGLKK
;
A
#
# COMPACT_ATOMS: atom_id res chain seq x y z
N LYS A 1 -39.82 0.18 0.25
CA LYS A 1 -39.09 0.84 -0.87
C LYS A 1 -38.68 -0.25 -1.85
N ARG A 2 -39.04 -0.18 -3.15
CA ARG A 2 -38.69 -1.24 -4.12
C ARG A 2 -37.17 -1.23 -4.40
N PRO A 3 -36.51 -2.40 -4.56
CA PRO A 3 -35.09 -2.46 -4.90
C PRO A 3 -34.84 -1.89 -6.32
N ARG A 4 -33.67 -1.28 -6.55
CA ARG A 4 -33.30 -0.78 -7.88
C ARG A 4 -32.97 -1.97 -8.78
N ASN A 5 -33.77 -2.18 -9.84
CA ASN A 5 -33.53 -3.18 -10.88
C ASN A 5 -33.42 -2.50 -12.26
N PRO A 6 -32.23 -2.01 -12.66
CA PRO A 6 -32.06 -1.31 -13.93
C PRO A 6 -32.11 -2.27 -15.12
N LYS A 7 -32.68 -1.82 -16.25
CA LYS A 7 -32.80 -2.61 -17.49
C LYS A 7 -31.45 -2.84 -18.20
N TYR A 8 -30.47 -1.98 -17.96
CA TYR A 8 -29.13 -2.04 -18.56
C TYR A 8 -28.07 -1.59 -17.54
N PRO A 9 -26.83 -2.12 -17.63
CA PRO A 9 -25.74 -1.69 -16.76
C PRO A 9 -25.31 -0.26 -17.10
N ARG A 10 -24.88 0.50 -16.08
CA ARG A 10 -24.39 1.88 -16.26
C ARG A 10 -23.03 1.96 -16.94
N ILE A 11 -22.22 0.91 -16.84
CA ILE A 11 -20.88 0.80 -17.42
C ILE A 11 -20.81 -0.59 -18.07
N SER A 12 -20.25 -0.66 -19.27
CA SER A 12 -20.16 -1.92 -20.05
C SER A 12 -19.26 -2.97 -19.38
N ALA A 13 -18.21 -2.54 -18.68
CA ALA A 13 -17.29 -3.41 -17.96
C ALA A 13 -16.91 -2.82 -16.58
N PRO A 14 -16.68 -3.67 -15.57
CA PRO A 14 -16.22 -3.20 -14.26
C PRO A 14 -14.80 -2.63 -14.36
N PRO A 15 -14.50 -1.51 -13.66
CA PRO A 15 -13.16 -0.93 -13.67
C PRO A 15 -12.17 -1.83 -12.92
N ARG A 16 -10.93 -1.88 -13.42
CA ARG A 16 -9.82 -2.55 -12.70
C ARG A 16 -9.45 -1.75 -11.45
N ASN A 17 -9.04 -2.46 -10.40
CA ASN A 17 -8.46 -1.81 -9.24
C ASN A 17 -7.11 -1.17 -9.60
N LYS A 18 -7.02 0.16 -9.47
CA LYS A 18 -5.84 0.99 -9.76
C LYS A 18 -4.82 1.06 -8.62
N LEU A 19 -5.04 0.33 -7.53
CA LEU A 19 -4.11 0.26 -6.40
C LEU A 19 -3.92 -1.22 -6.06
N ASP A 20 -3.14 -1.89 -6.89
CA ASP A 20 -2.73 -3.27 -6.63
C ASP A 20 -1.52 -3.33 -5.69
N GLN A 21 -1.03 -4.53 -5.36
CA GLN A 21 0.06 -4.66 -4.38
C GLN A 21 1.38 -4.05 -4.89
N TYR A 22 1.62 -4.10 -6.20
CA TYR A 22 2.83 -3.57 -6.84
C TYR A 22 2.79 -2.05 -6.93
N GLU A 23 1.61 -1.46 -7.14
CA GLU A 23 1.45 0.00 -7.16
C GLU A 23 1.50 0.58 -5.75
N VAL A 24 1.04 -0.17 -4.74
CA VAL A 24 1.14 0.21 -3.33
C VAL A 24 2.60 0.23 -2.85
N LEU A 25 3.35 -0.86 -3.05
CA LEU A 25 4.76 -0.96 -2.64
C LEU A 25 5.69 -0.69 -3.82
N LYS A 26 6.28 0.51 -3.88
CA LYS A 26 7.08 0.93 -5.04
C LYS A 26 8.50 0.38 -4.99
N TYR A 27 9.26 0.72 -3.95
CA TYR A 27 10.63 0.26 -3.78
C TYR A 27 11.08 0.34 -2.31
N PRO A 28 12.04 -0.50 -1.87
CA PRO A 28 12.62 -0.38 -0.54
C PRO A 28 13.48 0.90 -0.46
N LEU A 29 13.46 1.57 0.71
CA LEU A 29 14.33 2.72 0.94
C LEU A 29 15.67 2.23 1.50
N THR A 30 16.74 2.37 0.73
CA THR A 30 18.07 1.84 1.04
C THR A 30 19.04 2.91 1.57
N THR A 31 18.54 3.91 2.31
CA THR A 31 19.42 4.93 2.92
C THR A 31 20.10 4.37 4.16
N GLU A 32 21.26 4.91 4.55
CA GLU A 32 22.03 4.46 5.73
C GLU A 32 21.16 4.42 7.00
N SER A 33 20.36 5.46 7.22
CA SER A 33 19.41 5.52 8.35
C SER A 33 18.32 4.45 8.25
N ALA A 34 17.89 4.07 7.04
CA ALA A 34 16.92 3.00 6.85
C ALA A 34 17.57 1.63 7.07
N MET A 35 18.80 1.42 6.59
CA MET A 35 19.58 0.19 6.83
C MET A 35 19.77 -0.04 8.33
N LYS A 36 20.16 1.00 9.08
CA LYS A 36 20.27 0.95 10.53
C LYS A 36 18.95 0.55 11.23
N LYS A 37 17.80 0.96 10.70
CA LYS A 37 16.48 0.58 11.24
C LYS A 37 16.09 -0.87 10.96
N ILE A 38 16.64 -1.47 9.91
CA ILE A 38 16.48 -2.89 9.63
C ILE A 38 17.24 -3.69 10.69
N GLU A 39 18.46 -3.28 11.02
CA GLU A 39 19.31 -3.94 12.02
C GLU A 39 18.79 -3.75 13.46
N ASP A 40 18.59 -2.50 13.89
CA ASP A 40 18.30 -2.19 15.30
C ASP A 40 16.88 -2.58 15.73
N ASN A 41 15.90 -2.41 14.84
CA ASN A 41 14.47 -2.47 15.19
C ASN A 41 13.71 -3.56 14.43
N ASN A 42 14.36 -4.28 13.52
CA ASN A 42 13.71 -5.21 12.60
C ASN A 42 12.54 -4.55 11.84
N THR A 43 12.77 -3.33 11.35
CA THR A 43 11.78 -2.57 10.59
C THR A 43 12.23 -2.38 9.15
N LEU A 44 11.43 -2.88 8.20
CA LEU A 44 11.64 -2.62 6.79
C LEU A 44 11.06 -1.25 6.41
N VAL A 45 11.82 -0.48 5.64
CA VAL A 45 11.41 0.85 5.18
C VAL A 45 11.17 0.79 3.68
N PHE A 46 9.97 1.20 3.25
CA PHE A 46 9.57 1.20 1.85
C PHE A 46 9.09 2.59 1.45
N ILE A 47 9.26 2.92 0.17
CA ILE A 47 8.51 3.99 -0.46
C ILE A 47 7.21 3.40 -1.01
N VAL A 48 6.12 4.09 -0.70
CA VAL A 48 4.75 3.64 -0.90
C VAL A 48 3.98 4.72 -1.67
N ASP A 49 2.92 4.33 -2.38
CA ASP A 49 2.00 5.30 -2.93
C ASP A 49 1.30 6.18 -1.88
N VAL A 50 1.15 7.47 -2.19
CA VAL A 50 0.57 8.48 -1.29
C VAL A 50 -0.91 8.19 -0.99
N ARG A 51 -1.60 7.47 -1.86
CA ARG A 51 -3.00 7.06 -1.67
C ARG A 51 -3.16 5.80 -0.84
N ALA A 52 -2.08 5.11 -0.49
CA ALA A 52 -2.15 3.85 0.24
C ALA A 52 -2.37 4.06 1.75
N ASP A 53 -3.39 3.40 2.30
CA ASP A 53 -3.66 3.37 3.74
C ASP A 53 -2.81 2.30 4.42
N LYS A 54 -2.57 2.45 5.74
CA LYS A 54 -1.80 1.48 6.55
C LYS A 54 -2.31 0.04 6.39
N LYS A 55 -3.62 -0.17 6.26
CA LYS A 55 -4.23 -1.49 6.04
C LYS A 55 -3.86 -2.08 4.68
N LYS A 56 -3.84 -1.26 3.62
CA LYS A 56 -3.46 -1.68 2.26
C LYS A 56 -1.97 -2.05 2.22
N ILE A 57 -1.13 -1.25 2.86
CA ILE A 57 0.32 -1.52 2.98
C ILE A 57 0.55 -2.84 3.70
N LYS A 58 -0.11 -3.07 4.85
CA LYS A 58 -0.03 -4.33 5.59
C LYS A 58 -0.43 -5.53 4.73
N ALA A 59 -1.51 -5.42 3.97
CA ALA A 59 -1.97 -6.48 3.09
C ALA A 59 -1.02 -6.71 1.89
N ALA A 60 -0.46 -5.64 1.33
CA ALA A 60 0.50 -5.72 0.23
C ALA A 60 1.80 -6.40 0.66
N VAL A 61 2.37 -6.01 1.81
CA VAL A 61 3.58 -6.63 2.37
C VAL A 61 3.36 -8.10 2.65
N LYS A 62 2.21 -8.45 3.26
CA LYS A 62 1.86 -9.85 3.53
C LYS A 62 1.74 -10.66 2.24
N LYS A 63 1.14 -10.12 1.18
CA LYS A 63 0.98 -10.86 -0.09
C LYS A 63 2.28 -11.01 -0.88
N MET A 64 3.10 -9.96 -0.90
CA MET A 64 4.32 -9.91 -1.72
C MET A 64 5.47 -10.71 -1.11
N TYR A 65 5.60 -10.67 0.22
CA TYR A 65 6.76 -11.21 0.92
C TYR A 65 6.40 -12.28 1.96
N ASP A 66 5.12 -12.59 2.14
CA ASP A 66 4.60 -13.50 3.19
C ASP A 66 5.00 -13.13 4.63
N ILE A 67 5.23 -11.84 4.88
CA ILE A 67 5.67 -11.33 6.18
C ILE A 67 4.47 -10.90 7.02
N GLN A 68 4.43 -11.34 8.29
CA GLN A 68 3.48 -10.84 9.27
C GLN A 68 4.00 -9.58 9.97
N THR A 69 3.35 -8.44 9.72
CA THR A 69 3.74 -7.16 10.35
C THR A 69 2.99 -6.91 11.65
N LYS A 70 3.73 -6.54 12.71
CA LYS A 70 3.16 -6.13 14.00
C LYS A 70 2.40 -4.80 13.88
N LYS A 71 3.10 -3.75 13.46
CA LYS A 71 2.54 -2.40 13.24
C LYS A 71 3.12 -1.78 11.97
N VAL A 72 2.38 -0.85 11.37
CA VAL A 72 2.82 -0.05 10.21
C VAL A 72 2.80 1.42 10.58
N ASN A 73 3.94 2.08 10.44
CA ASN A 73 4.09 3.52 10.59
C ASN A 73 4.27 4.14 9.21
N THR A 74 3.68 5.31 8.99
CA THR A 74 3.76 6.01 7.70
C THR A 74 3.90 7.51 7.92
N LEU A 75 4.67 8.18 7.07
CA LEU A 75 4.76 9.64 6.98
C LEU A 75 4.90 10.07 5.52
N ILE A 76 4.39 11.26 5.19
CA ILE A 76 4.66 11.89 3.89
C ILE A 76 5.92 12.73 4.05
N ARG A 77 6.94 12.43 3.26
CA ARG A 77 8.19 13.18 3.23
C ARG A 77 8.00 14.49 2.45
N PRO A 78 8.86 15.50 2.64
CA PRO A 78 8.77 16.78 1.93
C PRO A 78 8.95 16.65 0.40
N ASP A 79 9.48 15.52 -0.09
CA ASP A 79 9.56 15.18 -1.51
C ASP A 79 8.22 14.67 -2.09
N GLY A 80 7.15 14.65 -1.29
CA GLY A 80 5.83 14.19 -1.70
C GLY A 80 5.67 12.67 -1.72
N LEU A 81 6.68 11.90 -1.33
CA LEU A 81 6.62 10.45 -1.28
C LEU A 81 6.22 9.97 0.12
N LYS A 82 5.44 8.88 0.18
CA LYS A 82 5.09 8.24 1.46
C LYS A 82 6.16 7.21 1.82
N LYS A 83 6.62 7.27 3.07
CA LYS A 83 7.55 6.33 3.70
C LYS A 83 6.87 5.63 4.88
#